data_AF-A0A8X6WS86-F1
#
_entry.id   AF-A0A8X6WS86-F1
#
_cell.length_a   1.000
_cell.length_b   1.000
_cell.length_c   1.000
_cell.angle_alpha   90.00
_cell.angle_beta   90.00
_cell.angle_gamma   90.00
#
_symmetry.space_group_name_H-M   'P 1'
#
loop_
_entity.id
_entity.type
_entity.pdbx_description
1 polymer ?
#
loop_
_entity_poly.entity_id
_entity_poly.type
_entity_poly.pdbx_seq_one_letter_code
_entity_poly.pdbx_strand_id
1 'polypeptide(L)'
;MMRQRKYLEPVSTFVIRNGEYFYPKDKDQNEVYPIVNNKEKPLVQGYAYTYAKDASGKSKYPHDINGNEIALPKIGMGGWHYAKDENGNAFYPKNKSGEEIVFGDYIRNKDGTFKFPLNREGDPKYDTDKHTNDQVYFIKADGSVNWGVDKNGNQRYAKRANGDEYYPENRELACHHSGSPQYARTIENCNNWYPWPII
;
A
#
# COMPACT_ATOMS: atom_id res chain seq x y z
N MET A 1 20.32 34.12 42.97
CA MET A 1 19.17 33.71 42.13
C MET A 1 19.51 32.41 41.41
N MET A 2 19.07 31.26 41.95
CA MET A 2 19.22 29.97 41.27
C MET A 2 18.19 29.87 40.16
N ARG A 3 18.64 29.75 38.91
CA ARG A 3 17.78 29.33 37.79
C ARG A 3 17.43 27.86 38.01
N GLN A 4 16.21 27.58 38.44
CA GLN A 4 15.67 26.23 38.38
C GLN A 4 15.71 25.79 36.91
N ARG A 5 16.55 24.79 36.63
CA ARG A 5 16.45 24.03 35.38
C ARG A 5 15.07 23.38 35.39
N LYS A 6 14.19 23.85 34.51
CA LYS A 6 12.93 23.21 34.20
C LYS A 6 13.31 21.87 33.58
N TYR A 7 13.35 20.82 34.38
CA TYR A 7 13.43 19.46 33.86
C TYR A 7 12.15 19.26 33.05
N LEU A 8 12.28 19.29 31.73
CA LEU A 8 11.25 18.76 30.85
C LEU A 8 11.13 17.29 31.24
N GLU A 9 10.00 16.90 31.82
CA GLU A 9 9.71 15.50 32.07
C GLU A 9 9.89 14.71 30.76
N PRO A 10 10.36 13.46 30.81
CA PRO A 10 10.34 12.62 29.64
C PRO A 10 8.88 12.52 29.20
N VAL A 11 8.54 13.10 28.04
CA VAL A 11 7.25 12.92 27.39
C VAL A 11 7.05 11.41 27.30
N SER A 12 6.18 10.85 28.16
CA SER A 12 6.05 9.40 28.31
C SER A 12 5.77 8.82 26.93
N THR A 13 6.75 8.11 26.38
CA THR A 13 6.73 7.72 24.99
C THR A 13 5.59 6.76 24.74
N PHE A 14 5.25 5.89 25.69
CA PHE A 14 4.12 4.98 25.58
C PHE A 14 3.32 5.00 26.87
N VAL A 15 2.06 4.58 26.83
CA VAL A 15 1.24 4.35 28.03
C VAL A 15 1.58 2.96 28.58
N ILE A 16 1.81 2.84 29.88
CA ILE A 16 2.11 1.55 30.52
C ILE A 16 0.88 1.10 31.32
N ARG A 17 0.39 -0.11 31.08
CA ARG A 17 -0.68 -0.75 31.88
C ARG A 17 -0.32 -2.21 32.12
N ASN A 18 -0.31 -2.64 33.38
CA ASN A 18 0.05 -4.01 33.78
C ASN A 18 1.40 -4.50 33.21
N GLY A 19 2.37 -3.58 33.06
CA GLY A 19 3.68 -3.88 32.48
C GLY A 19 3.73 -3.92 30.95
N GLU A 20 2.59 -3.73 30.27
CA GLU A 20 2.53 -3.65 28.81
C GLU A 20 2.51 -2.20 28.33
N TYR A 21 3.20 -1.95 27.21
CA TYR A 21 3.24 -0.67 26.54
C TYR A 21 2.14 -0.56 25.50
N PHE A 22 1.49 0.60 25.44
CA PHE A 22 0.42 0.94 24.51
C PHE A 22 0.67 2.31 23.89
N TYR A 23 0.14 2.51 22.69
CA TYR A 23 0.06 3.85 22.13
C TYR A 23 -0.89 4.73 22.95
N PRO A 24 -0.55 6.02 23.16
CA PRO A 24 -1.53 6.99 23.63
C PRO A 24 -2.68 7.11 22.64
N LYS A 25 -3.86 7.47 23.12
CA LYS A 25 -5.04 7.71 22.27
C LYS A 25 -5.43 9.17 22.26
N ASP A 26 -5.90 9.66 21.13
CA ASP A 26 -6.52 10.99 21.01
C ASP A 26 -7.99 10.97 21.50
N LYS A 27 -8.65 12.13 21.44
CA LYS A 27 -10.06 12.30 21.84
C LYS A 27 -11.03 11.45 21.01
N ASP A 28 -10.63 11.07 19.80
CA ASP A 28 -11.43 10.30 18.85
C ASP A 28 -11.08 8.80 18.91
N GLN A 29 -10.33 8.37 19.95
CA GLN A 29 -9.90 7.00 20.22
C GLN A 29 -8.87 6.43 19.24
N ASN A 30 -8.24 7.25 18.40
CA ASN A 30 -7.15 6.81 17.54
C ASN A 30 -5.86 6.69 18.36
N GLU A 31 -5.11 5.62 18.16
CA GLU A 31 -3.76 5.48 18.68
C GLU A 31 -2.81 6.45 17.95
N VAL A 32 -1.93 7.11 18.70
CA VAL A 32 -1.02 8.14 18.18
C VAL A 32 0.41 7.67 18.34
N TYR A 33 1.20 7.81 17.27
CA TYR A 33 2.63 7.57 17.35
C TYR A 33 3.29 8.64 18.22
N PRO A 34 4.09 8.23 19.21
CA PRO A 34 4.92 9.15 19.97
C PRO A 34 6.00 9.73 19.06
N ILE A 35 6.26 11.02 19.18
CA ILE A 35 7.31 11.68 18.42
C ILE A 35 8.58 11.73 19.26
N VAL A 36 9.65 11.09 18.78
CA VAL A 36 10.97 11.11 19.41
C VAL A 36 11.98 11.56 18.36
N ASN A 37 12.73 12.62 18.64
CA ASN A 37 13.69 13.21 17.70
C ASN A 37 13.06 13.54 16.33
N ASN A 38 11.86 14.14 16.35
CA ASN A 38 11.05 14.48 15.17
C ASN A 38 10.71 13.27 14.27
N LYS A 39 10.63 12.07 14.84
CA LYS A 39 10.20 10.86 14.14
C LYS A 39 9.10 10.16 14.92
N GLU A 40 8.09 9.70 14.20
CA GLU A 40 7.09 8.80 14.75
C GLU A 40 7.77 7.49 15.16
N LYS A 41 7.63 7.13 16.43
CA LYS A 41 8.30 5.98 17.02
C LYS A 41 7.33 4.80 17.15
N PRO A 42 7.51 3.74 16.36
CA PRO A 42 6.73 2.53 16.51
C PRO A 42 7.04 1.83 17.84
N LEU A 43 6.03 1.19 18.37
CA LEU A 43 6.08 0.29 19.49
C LEU A 43 6.72 -1.03 19.07
N VAL A 44 7.61 -1.55 19.91
CA VAL A 44 8.20 -2.89 19.77
C VAL A 44 7.68 -3.75 20.91
N GLN A 45 7.05 -4.88 20.59
CA GLN A 45 6.58 -5.87 21.55
C GLN A 45 7.20 -7.22 21.21
N GLY A 46 8.03 -7.74 22.11
CA GLY A 46 8.84 -8.95 21.85
C GLY A 46 9.78 -8.75 20.66
N TYR A 47 9.57 -9.54 19.60
CA TYR A 47 10.35 -9.50 18.35
C TYR A 47 9.57 -8.92 17.16
N ALA A 48 8.54 -8.11 17.42
CA ALA A 48 7.74 -7.50 16.36
C ALA A 48 7.49 -6.01 16.62
N TYR A 49 7.43 -5.24 15.54
CA TYR A 49 6.84 -3.91 15.56
C TYR A 49 5.32 -4.00 15.52
N THR A 50 4.67 -3.16 16.32
CA THR A 50 3.21 -3.02 16.36
C THR A 50 2.84 -1.68 15.73
N TYR A 51 1.93 -1.66 14.77
CA TYR A 51 1.38 -0.41 14.23
C TYR A 51 0.34 0.19 15.16
N ALA A 52 0.31 1.52 15.28
CA ALA A 52 -0.82 2.24 15.87
C ALA A 52 -2.07 2.00 15.02
N LYS A 53 -3.25 1.99 15.65
CA LYS A 53 -4.54 1.78 15.00
C LYS A 53 -5.42 3.02 15.09
N ASP A 54 -6.25 3.23 14.08
CA ASP A 54 -7.37 4.17 14.19
C ASP A 54 -8.51 3.59 15.05
N ALA A 55 -9.53 4.41 15.30
CA ALA A 55 -10.68 4.02 16.11
C ALA A 55 -11.48 2.84 15.53
N SER A 56 -11.38 2.58 14.22
CA SER A 56 -12.01 1.41 13.57
C SER A 56 -11.20 0.13 13.73
N GLY A 57 -9.96 0.22 14.22
CA GLY A 57 -9.04 -0.89 14.40
C GLY A 57 -8.10 -1.11 13.21
N LYS A 58 -8.20 -0.30 12.16
CA LYS A 58 -7.26 -0.34 11.03
C LYS A 58 -5.91 0.21 11.46
N SER A 59 -4.84 -0.52 11.13
CA SER A 59 -3.47 -0.09 11.40
C SER A 59 -3.08 1.10 10.52
N LYS A 60 -2.23 1.98 11.06
CA LYS A 60 -1.70 3.17 10.40
C LYS A 60 -0.19 3.04 10.29
N TYR A 61 0.38 3.44 9.16
CA TYR A 61 1.82 3.54 9.05
C TYR A 61 2.36 4.75 9.83
N PRO A 62 3.57 4.65 10.40
CA PRO A 62 4.31 5.82 10.82
C PRO A 62 4.82 6.59 9.59
N HIS A 63 5.15 7.86 9.78
CA HIS A 63 5.65 8.75 8.75
C HIS A 63 7.15 9.04 8.92
N ASP A 64 7.84 9.21 7.79
CA ASP A 64 9.17 9.79 7.75
C ASP A 64 9.13 11.31 7.93
N ILE A 65 10.30 11.94 7.99
CA ILE A 65 10.44 13.40 8.12
C ILE A 65 9.87 14.18 6.91
N ASN A 66 9.65 13.51 5.78
CA ASN A 66 9.10 14.09 4.56
C ASN A 66 7.58 13.87 4.45
N GLY A 67 6.96 13.21 5.44
CA GLY A 67 5.54 12.88 5.45
C GLY A 67 5.16 11.66 4.60
N ASN A 68 6.10 10.79 4.24
CA ASN A 68 5.79 9.52 3.59
C ASN A 68 5.50 8.45 4.64
N GLU A 69 4.48 7.63 4.42
CA GLU A 69 4.24 6.43 5.21
C GLU A 69 5.38 5.41 5.02
N ILE A 70 5.76 4.71 6.09
CA ILE A 70 6.86 3.74 6.06
C ILE A 70 6.39 2.38 6.56
N ALA A 71 6.64 1.33 5.78
CA ALA A 71 6.53 -0.03 6.29
C ALA A 71 7.67 -0.33 7.29
N LEU A 72 7.38 -1.17 8.28
CA LEU A 72 8.32 -1.53 9.33
C LEU A 72 9.07 -2.81 8.95
N PRO A 73 10.39 -2.90 9.17
CA PRO A 73 11.15 -4.10 8.85
C PRO A 73 10.76 -5.24 9.79
N LYS A 74 10.82 -6.48 9.30
CA LYS A 74 10.72 -7.66 10.16
C LYS A 74 12.02 -7.83 10.95
N ILE A 75 11.91 -7.96 12.26
CA ILE A 75 13.08 -8.17 13.12
C ILE A 75 13.62 -9.59 12.89
N GLY A 76 14.89 -9.72 12.52
CA GLY A 76 15.63 -10.99 12.45
C GLY A 76 15.39 -11.89 11.22
N MET A 77 14.42 -11.60 10.35
CA MET A 77 14.07 -12.49 9.22
C MET A 77 14.18 -11.87 7.83
N GLY A 78 14.56 -10.59 7.72
CA GLY A 78 14.53 -9.86 6.46
C GLY A 78 13.10 -9.60 5.97
N GLY A 79 12.95 -8.57 5.13
CA GLY A 79 11.66 -8.16 4.58
C GLY A 79 10.85 -7.22 5.48
N TRP A 80 9.61 -6.98 5.08
CA TRP A 80 8.78 -5.90 5.60
C TRP A 80 7.45 -6.40 6.17
N HIS A 81 7.02 -5.77 7.25
CA HIS A 81 5.73 -5.96 7.90
C HIS A 81 4.80 -4.85 7.40
N TYR A 82 3.77 -5.19 6.63
CA TYR A 82 2.79 -4.21 6.15
C TYR A 82 1.64 -4.04 7.15
N ALA A 83 1.13 -2.83 7.29
CA ALA A 83 -0.08 -2.51 8.04
C ALA A 83 -1.30 -3.20 7.43
N LYS A 84 -2.30 -3.47 8.27
CA LYS A 84 -3.53 -4.19 7.89
C LYS A 84 -4.76 -3.33 8.14
N ASP A 85 -5.75 -3.48 7.26
CA ASP A 85 -7.09 -2.94 7.45
C ASP A 85 -7.84 -3.66 8.59
N GLU A 86 -9.03 -3.19 8.90
CA GLU A 86 -9.93 -3.74 9.91
C GLU A 86 -10.33 -5.20 9.65
N ASN A 87 -10.21 -5.67 8.40
CA ASN A 87 -10.50 -7.04 7.97
C ASN A 87 -9.25 -7.94 7.94
N GLY A 88 -8.10 -7.39 8.37
CA GLY A 88 -6.82 -8.07 8.41
C GLY A 88 -6.09 -8.16 7.07
N ASN A 89 -6.54 -7.45 6.02
CA ASN A 89 -5.87 -7.41 4.73
C ASN A 89 -4.74 -6.38 4.76
N ALA A 90 -3.56 -6.75 4.27
CA ALA A 90 -2.45 -5.82 4.17
C ALA A 90 -2.67 -4.78 3.06
N PHE A 91 -2.14 -3.58 3.24
CA PHE A 91 -2.18 -2.52 2.24
C PHE A 91 -0.83 -1.79 2.18
N TYR A 92 -0.48 -1.19 1.05
CA TYR A 92 0.81 -0.53 0.89
C TYR A 92 0.85 0.82 1.63
N PRO A 93 2.02 1.21 2.16
CA PRO A 93 2.23 2.59 2.59
C PRO A 93 2.17 3.53 1.39
N LYS A 94 1.83 4.80 1.63
CA LYS A 94 1.74 5.86 0.63
C LYS A 94 2.80 6.94 0.83
N ASN A 95 3.32 7.47 -0.27
CA ASN A 95 4.12 8.68 -0.22
C ASN A 95 3.23 9.92 0.03
N LYS A 96 3.86 11.07 0.29
CA LYS A 96 3.15 12.34 0.50
C LYS A 96 2.26 12.78 -0.68
N SER A 97 2.51 12.24 -1.87
CA SER A 97 1.74 12.52 -3.08
C SER A 97 0.54 11.57 -3.25
N GLY A 98 0.39 10.57 -2.38
CA GLY A 98 -0.70 9.61 -2.37
C GLY A 98 -0.43 8.32 -3.15
N GLU A 99 0.78 8.13 -3.70
CA GLU A 99 1.16 6.92 -4.42
C GLU A 99 1.57 5.82 -3.45
N GLU A 100 1.17 4.59 -3.72
CA GLU A 100 1.58 3.43 -2.93
C GLU A 100 3.03 3.02 -3.22
N ILE A 101 3.77 2.75 -2.15
CA ILE A 101 5.18 2.39 -2.14
C ILE A 101 5.34 0.91 -1.80
N VAL A 102 6.10 0.20 -2.63
CA VAL A 102 6.54 -1.16 -2.37
C VAL A 102 7.94 -1.12 -1.77
N PHE A 103 8.09 -1.69 -0.57
CA PHE A 103 9.37 -1.75 0.14
C PHE A 103 10.13 -3.08 -0.10
N GLY A 104 9.44 -4.14 -0.49
CA GLY A 104 10.03 -5.44 -0.83
C GLY A 104 9.14 -6.18 -1.82
N ASP A 105 8.56 -7.29 -1.40
CA ASP A 105 7.65 -8.05 -2.26
C ASP A 105 6.25 -7.42 -2.33
N TYR A 106 5.51 -7.80 -3.37
CA TYR A 106 4.10 -7.52 -3.44
C TYR A 106 3.34 -8.17 -2.27
N ILE A 107 2.45 -7.39 -1.66
CA ILE A 107 1.40 -7.88 -0.77
C ILE A 107 0.57 -8.90 -1.52
N ARG A 108 0.16 -9.96 -0.81
CA ARG A 108 -0.78 -10.95 -1.32
C ARG A 108 -2.14 -10.78 -0.68
N ASN A 109 -3.18 -10.92 -1.50
CA ASN A 109 -4.55 -11.10 -1.06
C ASN A 109 -4.72 -12.47 -0.39
N LYS A 110 -5.86 -12.67 0.30
CA LYS A 110 -6.17 -13.93 0.99
C LYS A 110 -6.23 -15.15 0.06
N ASP A 111 -6.57 -14.94 -1.21
CA ASP A 111 -6.59 -15.96 -2.27
C ASP A 111 -5.19 -16.25 -2.86
N GLY A 112 -4.14 -15.60 -2.36
CA GLY A 112 -2.76 -15.77 -2.81
C GLY A 112 -2.36 -14.91 -4.01
N THR A 113 -3.29 -14.16 -4.61
CA THR A 113 -3.00 -13.22 -5.70
C THR A 113 -2.21 -12.02 -5.22
N PHE A 114 -1.31 -11.48 -6.04
CA PHE A 114 -0.64 -10.22 -5.75
C PHE A 114 -1.61 -9.05 -5.80
N LYS A 115 -1.51 -8.16 -4.83
CA LYS A 115 -2.09 -6.83 -4.88
C LYS A 115 -1.07 -5.89 -5.50
N PHE A 116 -1.41 -5.23 -6.60
CA PHE A 116 -0.54 -4.23 -7.21
C PHE A 116 -0.65 -2.89 -6.46
N PRO A 117 0.47 -2.16 -6.28
CA PRO A 117 0.45 -0.83 -5.69
C PRO A 117 -0.21 0.16 -6.65
N LEU A 118 -0.94 1.14 -6.11
CA LEU A 118 -1.58 2.19 -6.89
C LEU A 118 -0.69 3.41 -7.08
N ASN A 119 -0.78 4.06 -8.24
CA ASN A 119 -0.25 5.41 -8.44
C ASN A 119 -1.15 6.48 -7.81
N ARG A 120 -0.81 7.75 -8.01
CA ARG A 120 -1.53 8.90 -7.43
C ARG A 120 -2.95 9.01 -7.97
N GLU A 121 -3.17 8.62 -9.21
CA GLU A 121 -4.46 8.63 -9.87
C GLU A 121 -5.36 7.49 -9.36
N GLY A 122 -4.76 6.47 -8.75
CA GLY A 122 -5.41 5.27 -8.24
C GLY A 122 -5.44 4.12 -9.24
N ASP A 123 -4.62 4.16 -10.28
CA ASP A 123 -4.43 3.05 -11.23
C ASP A 123 -3.32 2.11 -10.72
N PRO A 124 -3.41 0.79 -11.00
CA PRO A 124 -2.39 -0.17 -10.60
C PRO A 124 -1.07 0.06 -11.34
N LYS A 125 0.04 -0.13 -10.63
CA LYS A 125 1.39 -0.11 -11.19
C LYS A 125 1.86 -1.55 -11.36
N TYR A 126 1.85 -1.99 -12.61
CA TYR A 126 2.49 -3.23 -13.03
C TYR A 126 4.01 -3.07 -13.06
N ASP A 127 4.72 -4.20 -13.00
CA ASP A 127 6.14 -4.24 -13.34
C ASP A 127 6.35 -3.83 -14.79
N THR A 128 7.57 -3.41 -15.11
CA THR A 128 7.93 -2.94 -16.43
C THR A 128 9.09 -3.77 -16.98
N ASP A 129 8.97 -4.20 -18.23
CA ASP A 129 10.06 -4.81 -18.98
C ASP A 129 11.17 -3.76 -19.18
N LYS A 130 12.40 -4.12 -18.81
CA LYS A 130 13.53 -3.17 -18.82
C LYS A 130 14.03 -2.82 -20.23
N HIS A 131 13.67 -3.61 -21.24
CA HIS A 131 14.12 -3.43 -22.61
C HIS A 131 13.10 -2.63 -23.43
N THR A 132 11.81 -2.94 -23.29
CA THR A 132 10.74 -2.28 -24.05
C THR A 132 10.11 -1.11 -23.29
N ASN A 133 10.25 -1.09 -21.97
CA ASN A 133 9.51 -0.20 -21.07
C ASN A 133 7.98 -0.42 -21.11
N ASP A 134 7.53 -1.57 -21.61
CA ASP A 134 6.14 -2.01 -21.52
C ASP A 134 5.86 -2.55 -20.11
N GLN A 135 4.70 -2.22 -19.55
CA GLN A 135 4.22 -2.90 -18.36
C GLN A 135 3.98 -4.37 -18.66
N VAL A 136 4.20 -5.26 -17.69
CA VAL A 136 4.06 -6.70 -17.87
C VAL A 136 2.99 -7.29 -16.97
N TYR A 137 2.25 -8.26 -17.52
CA TYR A 137 1.29 -9.04 -16.76
C TYR A 137 1.98 -10.08 -15.89
N PHE A 138 1.41 -10.30 -14.70
CA PHE A 138 1.69 -11.50 -13.94
C PHE A 138 0.67 -12.57 -14.32
N ILE A 139 1.15 -13.63 -14.96
CA ILE A 139 0.33 -14.80 -15.30
C ILE A 139 0.43 -15.82 -14.18
N LYS A 140 -0.72 -16.29 -13.69
CA LYS A 140 -0.81 -17.33 -12.66
C LYS A 140 -0.43 -18.69 -13.24
N ALA A 141 -0.18 -19.66 -12.36
CA ALA A 141 0.18 -21.01 -12.78
C ALA A 141 -0.92 -21.72 -13.60
N ASP A 142 -2.18 -21.29 -13.47
CA ASP A 142 -3.33 -21.78 -14.24
C ASP A 142 -3.48 -21.08 -15.61
N GLY A 143 -2.57 -20.16 -15.96
CA GLY A 143 -2.59 -19.40 -17.22
C GLY A 143 -3.51 -18.18 -17.21
N SER A 144 -4.22 -17.90 -16.12
CA SER A 144 -5.07 -16.70 -16.01
C SER A 144 -4.30 -15.50 -15.46
N VAL A 145 -4.79 -14.30 -15.76
CA VAL A 145 -4.12 -13.06 -15.40
C VAL A 145 -4.33 -12.74 -13.92
N ASN A 146 -3.26 -12.35 -13.24
CA ASN A 146 -3.38 -11.66 -11.96
C ASN A 146 -3.56 -10.16 -12.21
N TRP A 147 -4.81 -9.71 -12.14
CA TRP A 147 -5.18 -8.35 -12.50
C TRP A 147 -4.81 -7.32 -11.42
N GLY A 148 -4.17 -6.24 -11.86
CA GLY A 148 -4.18 -4.97 -11.14
C GLY A 148 -5.57 -4.37 -11.14
N VAL A 149 -6.02 -3.93 -9.96
CA VAL A 149 -7.31 -3.26 -9.77
C VAL A 149 -7.08 -1.81 -9.39
N ASP A 150 -7.88 -0.90 -9.96
CA ASP A 150 -7.86 0.51 -9.59
C ASP A 150 -8.54 0.76 -8.23
N LYS A 151 -8.48 2.01 -7.75
CA LYS A 151 -9.11 2.43 -6.48
C LYS A 151 -10.63 2.18 -6.42
N ASN A 152 -11.30 2.01 -7.56
CA ASN A 152 -12.73 1.73 -7.65
C ASN A 152 -13.01 0.22 -7.79
N GLY A 153 -11.97 -0.62 -7.76
CA GLY A 153 -12.08 -2.07 -7.89
C GLY A 153 -12.22 -2.57 -9.33
N ASN A 154 -11.97 -1.72 -10.35
CA ASN A 154 -11.98 -2.18 -11.74
C ASN A 154 -10.63 -2.77 -12.10
N GLN A 155 -10.63 -3.91 -12.78
CA GLN A 155 -9.41 -4.45 -13.37
C GLN A 155 -8.92 -3.54 -14.49
N ARG A 156 -7.61 -3.35 -14.60
CA ARG A 156 -6.99 -2.48 -15.63
C ARG A 156 -5.97 -3.24 -16.44
N TYR A 157 -5.88 -2.91 -17.71
CA TYR A 157 -4.88 -3.50 -18.60
C TYR A 157 -3.49 -2.94 -18.29
N ALA A 158 -2.45 -3.73 -18.60
CA ALA A 158 -1.09 -3.25 -18.64
C ALA A 158 -0.92 -2.29 -19.82
N LYS A 159 -0.02 -1.33 -19.69
CA LYS A 159 0.27 -0.31 -20.69
C LYS A 159 1.61 -0.53 -21.37
N ARG A 160 1.66 -0.30 -22.67
CA ARG A 160 2.91 -0.20 -23.43
C ARG A 160 3.67 1.08 -23.05
N ALA A 161 4.92 1.18 -23.48
CA ALA A 161 5.75 2.37 -23.27
C ALA A 161 5.15 3.64 -23.89
N ASN A 162 4.37 3.50 -24.96
CA ASN A 162 3.61 4.60 -25.57
C ASN A 162 2.33 4.96 -24.77
N GLY A 163 2.04 4.22 -23.70
CA GLY A 163 0.92 4.41 -22.78
C GLY A 163 -0.41 3.79 -23.23
N ASP A 164 -0.45 3.11 -24.39
CA ASP A 164 -1.62 2.34 -24.80
C ASP A 164 -1.79 1.10 -23.93
N GLU A 165 -3.02 0.83 -23.51
CA GLU A 165 -3.37 -0.43 -22.88
C GLU A 165 -3.34 -1.56 -23.91
N TYR A 166 -2.97 -2.77 -23.49
CA TYR A 166 -2.93 -3.93 -24.37
C TYR A 166 -3.45 -5.19 -23.68
N TYR A 167 -4.00 -6.12 -24.46
CA TYR A 167 -4.55 -7.37 -23.93
C TYR A 167 -3.44 -8.33 -23.47
N PRO A 168 -3.69 -9.14 -22.42
CA PRO A 168 -2.82 -10.27 -22.11
C PRO A 168 -2.80 -11.29 -23.26
N GLU A 169 -1.75 -12.11 -23.35
CA GLU A 169 -1.58 -13.09 -24.43
C GLU A 169 -2.73 -14.10 -24.51
N ASN A 170 -3.28 -14.48 -23.35
CA ASN A 170 -4.43 -15.40 -23.25
C ASN A 170 -5.77 -14.74 -23.66
N ARG A 171 -5.75 -13.45 -24.04
CA ARG A 171 -6.91 -12.63 -24.46
C ARG A 171 -8.02 -12.55 -23.40
N GLU A 172 -7.70 -12.77 -22.13
CA GLU A 172 -8.63 -12.57 -21.03
C GLU A 172 -9.04 -11.09 -20.95
N LEU A 173 -10.34 -10.84 -20.79
CA LEU A 173 -10.88 -9.49 -20.67
C LEU A 173 -10.85 -9.02 -19.22
N ALA A 174 -10.34 -7.82 -19.00
CA ALA A 174 -10.50 -7.13 -17.74
C ALA A 174 -12.00 -6.88 -17.47
N CYS A 175 -12.41 -6.87 -16.20
CA CYS A 175 -13.77 -6.61 -15.78
C CYS A 175 -13.86 -5.35 -14.91
N HIS A 176 -14.96 -4.62 -15.05
CA HIS A 176 -15.38 -3.63 -14.07
C HIS A 176 -15.68 -4.32 -12.73
N HIS A 177 -15.70 -3.54 -11.65
CA HIS A 177 -16.10 -4.07 -10.34
C HIS A 177 -17.52 -4.68 -10.36
N SER A 178 -18.40 -4.18 -11.22
CA SER A 178 -19.74 -4.72 -11.48
C SER A 178 -19.76 -6.06 -12.24
N GLY A 179 -18.61 -6.53 -12.72
CA GLY A 179 -18.46 -7.76 -13.51
C GLY A 179 -18.62 -7.59 -15.02
N SER A 180 -18.92 -6.39 -15.52
CA SER A 180 -19.01 -6.16 -16.97
C SER A 180 -17.62 -6.09 -17.62
N PRO A 181 -17.43 -6.62 -18.84
CA PRO A 181 -16.14 -6.61 -19.50
C PRO A 181 -15.70 -5.19 -19.85
N GLN A 182 -14.38 -5.01 -19.87
CA GLN A 182 -13.66 -3.81 -20.29
C GLN A 182 -12.73 -4.13 -21.44
N TYR A 183 -12.46 -3.15 -22.28
CA TYR A 183 -11.58 -3.28 -23.44
C TYR A 183 -10.39 -2.35 -23.29
N ALA A 184 -9.23 -2.80 -23.77
CA ALA A 184 -8.00 -2.02 -23.77
C ALA A 184 -8.17 -0.75 -24.63
N ARG A 185 -7.63 0.37 -24.15
CA ARG A 185 -7.76 1.69 -24.77
C ARG A 185 -6.40 2.25 -25.21
N THR A 186 -6.41 3.03 -26.27
CA THR A 186 -5.24 3.82 -26.69
C THR A 186 -5.29 5.22 -26.09
N ILE A 187 -4.13 5.88 -25.95
CA ILE A 187 -4.07 7.28 -25.47
C ILE A 187 -4.93 8.20 -26.34
N GLU A 188 -4.93 7.98 -27.66
CA GLU A 188 -5.71 8.77 -28.61
C GLU A 188 -7.23 8.57 -28.46
N ASN A 189 -7.67 7.44 -27.90
CA ASN A 189 -9.08 7.05 -27.79
C ASN A 189 -9.54 6.90 -26.34
N CYS A 190 -9.05 7.73 -25.40
CA CYS A 190 -9.51 7.73 -24.00
C CYS A 190 -11.05 7.82 -23.83
N ASN A 191 -11.81 8.17 -24.90
CA ASN A 191 -13.27 8.24 -24.93
C ASN A 191 -13.99 7.20 -25.83
N ASN A 192 -13.28 6.34 -26.58
CA ASN A 192 -13.91 5.45 -27.55
C ASN A 192 -13.63 3.97 -27.28
N TRP A 193 -14.70 3.21 -27.04
CA TRP A 193 -14.72 1.77 -26.78
C TRP A 193 -14.66 1.01 -28.09
N TYR A 194 -13.46 0.73 -28.61
CA TYR A 194 -13.34 -0.16 -29.76
C TYR A 194 -12.85 -1.55 -29.34
N PRO A 195 -13.66 -2.62 -29.52
CA PRO A 195 -13.12 -3.95 -29.49
C PRO A 195 -12.18 -4.09 -30.69
N TRP A 196 -10.89 -4.32 -30.44
CA TRP A 196 -10.01 -4.75 -31.52
C TRP A 196 -10.52 -6.09 -32.06
N PRO A 197 -10.57 -6.30 -33.38
CA PRO A 197 -10.90 -7.61 -33.92
C PRO A 197 -9.87 -8.62 -33.46
N ILE A 198 -10.36 -9.70 -32.86
CA ILE A 198 -9.63 -10.94 -32.61
C ILE A 198 -9.16 -11.43 -33.99
N ILE A 199 -7.89 -11.18 -34.34
CA ILE A 199 -7.22 -11.81 -35.49
C ILE A 199 -6.82 -13.23 -35.08
#